data_AF-A0A2V5KWR3-F1
#
_entry.id   AF-A0A2V5KWR3-F1
#
_cell.length_a   1.000
_cell.length_b   1.000
_cell.length_c   1.000
_cell.angle_alpha   90.00
_cell.angle_beta   90.00
_cell.angle_gamma   90.00
#
_symmetry.space_group_name_H-M   'P 1'
#
loop_
_entity.id
_entity.type
_entity.pdbx_description
1 polymer ?
#
loop_
_entity_poly.entity_id
_entity_poly.type
_entity_poly.pdbx_seq_one_letter_code
_entity_poly.pdbx_strand_id
1 'polypeptide(L)'
;MKDVKTLLLLTSLLFATLAYGQSAKSSAVAAATAAAPQSSASGTPSTPPTIGSAIDREISIVEKELIDAAEAMPDGKFDFSPEKLNISGSDYKGVRTFGQQLKHVAASNYLIWSPITGEKAPDTVNDGKGPDNMTAKADIIKYL
;
A
#
# COMPACT_ATOMS: atom_id res chain seq x y z
N MET A 1 15.32 32.76 18.08
CA MET A 1 14.23 31.81 17.71
C MET A 1 13.07 32.45 16.96
N LYS A 2 12.79 33.75 17.11
CA LYS A 2 11.78 34.44 16.30
C LYS A 2 12.27 34.70 14.87
N ASP A 3 13.56 35.00 14.70
CA ASP A 3 14.14 35.35 13.38
C ASP A 3 14.31 34.14 12.44
N VAL A 4 14.47 32.93 12.99
CA VAL A 4 14.49 31.67 12.21
C VAL A 4 13.08 31.29 11.71
N LYS A 5 12.04 31.60 12.49
CA LYS A 5 10.64 31.38 12.09
C LYS A 5 10.20 32.35 10.99
N THR A 6 10.68 33.59 11.01
CA THR A 6 10.40 34.58 9.96
C THR A 6 11.13 34.24 8.65
N LEU A 7 12.36 33.71 8.73
CA LEU A 7 13.12 33.28 7.55
C LEU A 7 12.50 32.06 6.84
N LEU A 8 11.90 31.14 7.59
CA LEU A 8 11.22 29.94 7.05
C LEU A 8 9.87 30.24 6.40
N LEU A 9 9.18 31.29 6.83
CA LEU A 9 7.89 31.72 6.26
C LEU A 9 8.07 32.51 4.95
N LEU A 10 9.18 33.23 4.76
CA LEU A 10 9.48 33.92 3.51
C LEU A 10 10.02 32.99 2.40
N THR A 11 10.66 31.88 2.75
CA THR A 11 11.13 30.90 1.74
C THR A 11 10.00 30.00 1.22
N SER A 12 8.96 29.75 2.03
CA SER A 12 7.76 29.03 1.58
C SER A 12 6.85 29.82 0.63
N LEU A 13 6.97 31.15 0.55
CA LEU A 13 6.15 31.97 -0.34
C LEU A 13 6.79 32.26 -1.70
N LEU A 14 8.08 31.92 -1.90
CA LEU A 14 8.77 32.06 -3.19
C LEU A 14 8.72 30.81 -4.09
N PHE A 15 8.27 29.66 -3.57
CA PHE A 15 8.12 28.43 -4.38
C PHE A 15 6.71 28.20 -4.95
N ALA A 16 5.76 29.10 -4.67
CA ALA A 16 4.37 28.99 -5.13
C ALA A 16 4.07 29.75 -6.43
N THR A 17 5.05 30.39 -7.09
CA THR A 17 4.83 31.14 -8.35
C THR A 17 5.57 30.58 -9.57
N LEU A 18 6.25 29.43 -9.46
CA LEU A 18 6.96 28.80 -10.58
C LEU A 18 6.26 27.58 -11.19
N ALA A 19 5.02 27.27 -10.79
CA ALA A 19 4.21 26.19 -11.38
C ALA A 19 3.07 26.67 -12.30
N TYR A 20 2.99 27.97 -12.59
CA TYR A 20 2.00 28.56 -13.51
C TYR A 20 2.73 29.33 -14.63
N GLY A 21 3.41 28.62 -15.53
CA GLY A 21 4.22 29.31 -16.54
C GLY A 21 4.83 28.48 -17.66
N GLN A 22 4.34 27.27 -17.95
CA GLN A 22 4.69 26.56 -19.18
C GLN A 22 3.45 25.94 -19.80
N SER A 23 2.53 26.80 -20.26
CA SER A 23 1.58 26.43 -21.31
C SER A 23 2.17 26.86 -22.66
N ALA A 24 2.10 25.93 -23.60
CA ALA A 24 2.92 25.82 -24.79
C ALA A 24 2.85 27.02 -25.76
N LYS A 25 4.01 27.52 -26.19
CA LYS A 25 4.13 28.19 -27.49
C LYS A 25 4.33 27.12 -28.56
N SER A 26 3.24 26.66 -29.16
CA SER A 26 3.27 25.82 -30.36
C SER A 26 3.69 26.68 -31.55
N SER A 27 4.84 26.39 -32.15
CA SER A 27 5.23 26.97 -33.44
C SER A 27 4.43 26.27 -34.54
N ALA A 28 3.58 27.04 -35.22
CA ALA A 28 2.89 26.58 -36.42
C ALA A 28 3.90 26.29 -37.54
N VAL A 29 3.95 25.03 -37.98
CA VAL A 29 4.35 24.66 -39.34
C VAL A 29 3.18 23.90 -39.94
N ALA A 30 2.56 24.51 -40.93
CA ALA A 30 1.55 23.89 -41.77
C ALA A 30 2.21 22.92 -42.75
N ALA A 31 1.70 21.68 -42.86
CA ALA A 31 1.21 21.09 -44.11
C ALA A 31 0.93 19.59 -43.98
N ALA A 32 -0.03 19.15 -44.80
CA ALA A 32 -0.39 17.78 -45.20
C ALA A 32 -1.42 17.03 -44.33
N THR A 33 -2.69 17.23 -44.71
CA THR A 33 -3.84 16.36 -44.47
C THR A 33 -3.61 14.95 -45.01
N ALA A 34 -3.48 13.97 -44.12
CA ALA A 34 -3.86 12.58 -44.37
C ALA A 34 -4.96 12.22 -43.36
N ALA A 35 -6.18 11.98 -43.87
CA ALA A 35 -7.30 11.54 -43.05
C ALA A 35 -7.02 10.12 -42.54
N ALA A 36 -6.58 10.01 -41.29
CA ALA A 36 -6.60 8.75 -40.55
C ALA A 36 -8.04 8.49 -40.07
N PRO A 37 -8.54 7.24 -40.13
CA PRO A 37 -9.87 6.94 -39.65
C PRO A 37 -9.90 7.21 -38.14
N GLN A 38 -10.75 8.14 -37.72
CA GLN A 38 -11.08 8.32 -36.31
C GLN A 38 -11.76 7.04 -35.83
N SER A 39 -11.02 6.23 -35.08
CA SER A 39 -11.60 5.20 -34.24
C SER A 39 -12.60 5.88 -33.32
N SER A 40 -13.88 5.67 -33.59
CA SER A 40 -14.96 6.08 -32.71
C SER A 40 -14.90 5.19 -31.48
N ALA A 41 -14.11 5.60 -30.48
CA ALA A 41 -14.24 5.07 -29.15
C ALA A 41 -15.57 5.58 -28.59
N SER A 42 -16.64 4.82 -28.84
CA SER A 42 -17.87 4.90 -28.06
C SER A 42 -17.58 4.43 -26.64
N GLY A 43 -16.88 5.27 -25.88
CA GLY A 43 -16.81 5.12 -24.43
C GLY A 43 -18.12 5.61 -23.85
N THR A 44 -18.92 4.71 -23.31
CA THR A 44 -19.91 5.09 -22.30
C THR A 44 -19.19 5.92 -21.23
N PRO A 45 -19.78 7.05 -20.75
CA PRO A 45 -19.18 7.81 -19.67
C PRO A 45 -18.96 6.87 -18.47
N SER A 46 -17.71 6.63 -18.08
CA SER A 46 -17.47 5.84 -16.87
C SER A 46 -17.97 6.66 -15.69
N THR A 47 -18.92 6.12 -14.93
CA THR A 47 -19.36 6.73 -13.69
C THR A 47 -18.15 6.97 -12.78
N PRO A 48 -17.95 8.18 -12.23
CA PRO A 48 -16.87 8.43 -11.28
C PRO A 48 -16.94 7.45 -10.10
N PRO A 49 -15.80 6.98 -9.57
CA PRO A 49 -15.80 6.07 -8.44
C PRO A 49 -16.49 6.70 -7.23
N THR A 50 -17.27 5.89 -6.52
CA THR A 50 -17.79 6.25 -5.20
C THR A 50 -16.65 6.17 -4.17
N ILE A 51 -16.84 6.79 -3.00
CA ILE A 51 -15.90 6.69 -1.88
C ILE A 51 -15.67 5.21 -1.51
N GLY A 52 -16.74 4.40 -1.46
CA GLY A 52 -16.64 2.96 -1.17
C GLY A 52 -15.77 2.24 -2.20
N SER A 53 -16.04 2.42 -3.49
CA SER A 53 -15.25 1.78 -4.55
C SER A 53 -13.78 2.22 -4.59
N ALA A 54 -13.48 3.45 -4.13
CA ALA A 54 -12.12 3.93 -4.00
C ALA A 54 -11.39 3.22 -2.84
N ILE A 55 -12.06 3.05 -1.69
CA ILE A 55 -11.50 2.33 -0.53
C ILE A 55 -11.30 0.85 -0.86
N ASP A 56 -12.29 0.20 -1.49
CA ASP A 56 -12.20 -1.20 -1.89
C ASP A 56 -11.01 -1.46 -2.82
N ARG A 57 -10.72 -0.51 -3.72
CA ARG A 57 -9.55 -0.57 -4.59
C ARG A 57 -8.24 -0.52 -3.80
N GLU A 58 -8.12 0.38 -2.83
CA GLU A 58 -6.90 0.47 -2.01
C GLU A 58 -6.70 -0.81 -1.17
N ILE A 59 -7.77 -1.35 -0.58
CA ILE A 59 -7.71 -2.62 0.15
C ILE A 59 -7.28 -3.77 -0.78
N SER A 60 -7.84 -3.84 -1.98
CA SER A 60 -7.51 -4.89 -2.97
C SER A 60 -6.03 -4.82 -3.41
N ILE A 61 -5.46 -3.62 -3.50
CA ILE A 61 -4.04 -3.44 -3.83
C ILE A 61 -3.18 -4.00 -2.70
N VAL A 62 -3.45 -3.62 -1.44
CA VAL A 62 -2.68 -4.09 -0.28
C VAL A 62 -2.81 -5.60 -0.10
N GLU A 63 -4.00 -6.17 -0.28
CA GLU A 63 -4.23 -7.62 -0.27
C GLU A 63 -3.31 -8.30 -1.28
N LYS A 64 -3.32 -7.83 -2.54
CA LYS A 64 -2.48 -8.38 -3.59
C LYS A 64 -0.99 -8.30 -3.24
N GLU A 65 -0.52 -7.14 -2.79
CA GLU A 65 0.90 -6.96 -2.43
C GLU A 65 1.32 -7.88 -1.29
N LEU A 66 0.45 -8.08 -0.30
CA LEU A 66 0.71 -8.95 0.84
C LEU A 66 0.78 -10.42 0.43
N ILE A 67 -0.17 -10.88 -0.39
CA ILE A 67 -0.19 -12.26 -0.90
C ILE A 67 1.00 -12.51 -1.82
N ASP A 68 1.28 -11.61 -2.78
CA ASP A 68 2.43 -11.73 -3.68
C ASP A 68 3.74 -11.81 -2.87
N ALA A 69 3.90 -11.02 -1.81
CA ALA A 69 5.06 -11.08 -0.92
C ALA A 69 5.14 -12.40 -0.13
N ALA A 70 4.01 -12.90 0.39
CA ALA A 70 3.93 -14.16 1.10
C ALA A 70 4.29 -15.36 0.19
N GLU A 71 3.80 -15.35 -1.04
CA GLU A 71 4.07 -16.38 -2.04
C GLU A 71 5.54 -16.35 -2.51
N ALA A 72 6.10 -15.15 -2.71
CA ALA A 72 7.49 -14.98 -3.14
C ALA A 72 8.51 -15.38 -2.07
N MET A 73 8.17 -15.30 -0.78
CA MET A 73 9.08 -15.67 0.30
C MET A 73 9.36 -17.17 0.30
N PRO A 74 10.63 -17.63 0.33
CA PRO A 74 10.94 -19.05 0.37
C PRO A 74 10.39 -19.72 1.65
N ASP A 75 9.93 -20.96 1.52
CA ASP A 75 9.28 -21.72 2.60
C ASP A 75 10.13 -21.76 3.88
N GLY A 76 11.43 -22.01 3.74
CA GLY A 76 12.40 -22.04 4.84
C GLY A 76 12.81 -20.66 5.39
N LYS A 77 12.09 -19.58 5.05
CA LYS A 77 12.40 -18.21 5.48
C LYS A 77 11.25 -17.51 6.21
N PHE A 78 10.11 -18.18 6.45
CA PHE A 78 9.01 -17.59 7.22
C PHE A 78 9.36 -17.30 8.69
N ASP A 79 10.44 -17.91 9.19
CA ASP A 79 11.03 -17.64 10.50
C ASP A 79 12.04 -16.48 10.48
N PHE A 80 12.21 -15.77 9.36
CA PHE A 80 13.12 -14.63 9.25
C PHE A 80 12.67 -13.48 10.15
N SER A 81 13.58 -12.98 10.97
CA SER A 81 13.47 -11.70 11.71
C SER A 81 14.80 -10.95 11.51
N PRO A 82 14.80 -9.60 11.47
CA PRO A 82 16.03 -8.82 11.39
C PRO A 82 17.00 -9.07 12.57
N GLU A 83 16.52 -9.65 13.68
CA GLU A 83 17.39 -10.16 14.75
C GLU A 83 18.48 -11.10 14.24
N LYS A 84 18.17 -11.93 13.23
CA LYS A 84 19.12 -12.88 12.64
C LYS A 84 20.26 -12.21 11.86
N LEU A 85 20.14 -10.93 11.53
CA LEU A 85 21.15 -10.20 10.75
C LEU A 85 22.33 -9.72 11.59
N ASN A 86 22.21 -9.70 12.93
CA ASN A 86 23.27 -9.29 13.86
C ASN A 86 23.97 -7.97 13.48
N ILE A 87 23.20 -6.97 13.05
CA ILE A 87 23.72 -5.67 12.63
C ILE A 87 24.23 -4.91 13.86
N SER A 88 25.52 -4.53 13.85
CA SER A 88 26.11 -3.80 14.97
C SER A 88 25.42 -2.46 15.22
N GLY A 89 25.10 -2.16 16.47
CA GLY A 89 24.37 -0.94 16.87
C GLY A 89 22.88 -0.95 16.54
N SER A 90 22.30 -2.07 16.09
CA SER A 90 20.86 -2.19 15.87
C SER A 90 20.09 -2.62 17.12
N ASP A 91 18.80 -2.29 17.17
CA ASP A 91 17.87 -2.74 18.22
C ASP A 91 16.66 -3.45 17.59
N TYR A 92 16.88 -4.69 17.18
CA TYR A 92 15.84 -5.53 16.57
C TYR A 92 15.26 -6.58 17.52
N LYS A 93 15.64 -6.56 18.80
CA LYS A 93 15.21 -7.58 19.77
C LYS A 93 13.69 -7.60 19.91
N GLY A 94 13.10 -8.79 19.76
CA GLY A 94 11.65 -9.01 19.82
C GLY A 94 10.89 -8.68 18.54
N VAL A 95 11.56 -8.32 17.44
CA VAL A 95 10.88 -8.04 16.17
C VAL A 95 10.28 -9.34 15.62
N ARG A 96 8.98 -9.29 15.29
CA ARG A 96 8.23 -10.41 14.73
C ARG A 96 8.92 -10.96 13.48
N THR A 97 8.87 -12.28 13.33
CA THR A 97 9.28 -12.92 12.08
C THR A 97 8.34 -12.56 10.94
N PHE A 98 8.76 -12.79 9.70
CA PHE A 98 7.94 -12.64 8.51
C PHE A 98 6.59 -13.38 8.64
N GLY A 99 6.61 -14.67 9.00
CA GLY A 99 5.41 -15.45 9.21
C GLY A 99 4.55 -14.95 10.38
N GLN A 100 5.16 -14.45 11.45
CA GLN A 100 4.41 -13.82 12.54
C GLN A 100 3.73 -12.52 12.10
N GLN A 101 4.34 -11.74 11.20
CA GLN A 101 3.72 -10.53 10.66
C GLN A 101 2.51 -10.86 9.79
N LEU A 102 2.58 -11.91 8.95
CA LEU A 102 1.44 -12.37 8.16
C LEU A 102 0.29 -12.84 9.04
N LYS A 103 0.57 -13.68 10.05
CA LYS A 103 -0.44 -14.09 11.05
C LYS A 103 -1.04 -12.90 11.79
N HIS A 104 -0.25 -11.87 12.06
CA HIS A 104 -0.73 -10.66 12.70
C HIS A 104 -1.74 -9.90 11.84
N VAL A 105 -1.49 -9.78 10.53
CA VAL A 105 -2.44 -9.15 9.61
C VAL A 105 -3.75 -9.93 9.57
N ALA A 106 -3.69 -11.25 9.35
CA ALA A 106 -4.86 -12.13 9.33
C ALA A 106 -5.70 -12.04 10.63
N ALA A 107 -5.05 -12.23 11.78
CA ALA A 107 -5.73 -12.17 13.07
C ALA A 107 -6.32 -10.79 13.36
N SER A 108 -5.66 -9.72 12.95
CA SER A 108 -6.18 -8.35 13.10
C SER A 108 -7.40 -8.12 12.23
N ASN A 109 -7.41 -8.63 10.99
CA ASN A 109 -8.58 -8.53 10.11
C ASN A 109 -9.80 -9.21 10.74
N TYR A 110 -9.65 -10.42 11.30
CA TYR A 110 -10.75 -11.06 12.05
C TYR A 110 -11.24 -10.18 13.21
N LEU A 111 -10.33 -9.64 14.04
CA LEU A 111 -10.70 -8.81 15.18
C LEU A 111 -11.39 -7.49 14.79
N ILE A 112 -11.00 -6.88 13.65
CA ILE A 112 -11.59 -5.64 13.15
C ILE A 112 -12.97 -5.89 12.53
N TRP A 113 -13.08 -6.93 11.69
CA TRP A 113 -14.30 -7.17 10.90
C TRP A 113 -15.39 -7.91 11.68
N SER A 114 -15.05 -8.79 12.62
CA SER A 114 -16.01 -9.51 13.45
C SER A 114 -17.09 -8.62 14.11
N PRO A 115 -16.75 -7.51 14.80
CA PRO A 115 -17.78 -6.63 15.37
C PRO A 115 -18.60 -5.86 14.31
N ILE A 116 -18.07 -5.69 13.09
CA ILE A 116 -18.74 -4.99 11.99
C ILE A 116 -19.75 -5.93 11.31
N THR A 117 -19.36 -7.18 11.05
CA THR A 117 -20.19 -8.17 10.36
C THR A 117 -21.11 -8.95 11.31
N GLY A 118 -20.80 -8.97 12.60
CA GLY A 118 -21.49 -9.78 13.61
C GLY A 118 -20.99 -11.23 13.67
N GLU A 119 -19.99 -11.59 12.86
CA GLU A 119 -19.38 -12.92 12.89
C GLU A 119 -18.39 -13.03 14.05
N LYS A 120 -18.42 -14.15 14.78
CA LYS A 120 -17.46 -14.40 15.87
C LYS A 120 -16.07 -14.66 15.28
N ALA A 121 -15.07 -13.93 15.78
CA ALA A 121 -13.67 -14.17 15.44
C ALA A 121 -13.24 -15.59 15.87
N PRO A 122 -12.35 -16.26 15.11
CA PRO A 122 -11.76 -17.52 15.53
C PRO A 122 -11.09 -17.41 16.90
N ASP A 123 -11.18 -18.44 17.74
CA ASP A 123 -10.52 -18.43 19.06
C ASP A 123 -8.98 -18.39 18.94
N THR A 124 -8.44 -18.63 17.74
CA THR A 124 -7.01 -18.63 17.42
C THR A 124 -6.42 -17.25 17.14
N VAL A 125 -7.21 -16.16 17.18
CA VAL A 125 -6.70 -14.80 16.87
C VAL A 125 -5.67 -14.30 17.89
N ASN A 126 -5.70 -14.79 19.13
CA ASN A 126 -4.67 -14.58 20.17
C ASN A 126 -4.21 -13.10 20.28
N ASP A 127 -5.13 -12.18 20.55
CA ASP A 127 -4.87 -10.72 20.60
C ASP A 127 -4.16 -10.17 19.35
N GLY A 128 -4.52 -10.69 18.18
CA GLY A 128 -3.93 -10.31 16.91
C GLY A 128 -2.58 -10.96 16.62
N LYS A 129 -2.15 -11.99 17.35
CA LYS A 129 -0.92 -12.73 17.06
C LYS A 129 -1.13 -13.92 16.12
N GLY A 130 -2.36 -14.40 16.05
CA GLY A 130 -2.68 -15.68 15.41
C GLY A 130 -2.17 -16.90 16.21
N PRO A 131 -2.35 -18.11 15.67
CA PRO A 131 -1.98 -19.34 16.36
C PRO A 131 -0.45 -19.53 16.47
N ASP A 132 0.03 -19.88 17.66
CA ASP A 132 1.48 -20.00 17.95
C ASP A 132 2.14 -21.16 17.20
N ASN A 133 1.42 -22.28 17.04
CA ASN A 133 1.92 -23.49 16.40
C ASN A 133 1.84 -23.47 14.86
N MET A 134 1.29 -22.41 14.26
CA MET A 134 1.23 -22.25 12.81
C MET A 134 2.55 -21.67 12.29
N THR A 135 3.34 -22.51 11.62
CA THR A 135 4.67 -22.16 11.10
C THR A 135 4.86 -22.49 9.62
N ALA A 136 4.07 -23.41 9.05
CA ALA A 136 4.18 -23.77 7.65
C ALA A 136 3.66 -22.65 6.75
N LYS A 137 4.38 -22.34 5.67
CA LYS A 137 4.00 -21.33 4.68
C LYS A 137 2.57 -21.52 4.18
N ALA A 138 2.23 -22.74 3.76
CA ALA A 138 0.90 -23.03 3.21
C ALA A 138 -0.23 -22.75 4.21
N ASP A 139 -0.02 -23.07 5.49
CA ASP A 139 -1.00 -22.82 6.54
C ASP A 139 -1.13 -21.32 6.84
N ILE A 140 -0.01 -20.59 6.84
CA ILE A 140 0.00 -19.13 7.06
C ILE A 140 -0.66 -18.39 5.89
N ILE A 141 -0.38 -18.77 4.65
CA ILE A 141 -1.01 -18.18 3.45
C ILE A 141 -2.51 -18.48 3.42
N LYS A 142 -2.92 -19.69 3.82
CA LYS A 142 -4.34 -20.03 3.92
C LYS A 142 -5.07 -19.26 5.04
N TYR A 143 -4.34 -18.80 6.05
CA TYR A 143 -4.89 -18.05 7.17
C TYR A 143 -5.03 -16.55 6.90
N LEU A 144 -4.20 -16.00 6.00
CA LEU A 144 -4.36 -14.64 5.44
C LEU A 144 -5.68 -14.48 4.69
#